data_AF-A0A1Y0H325-F1
#
_entry.id   AF-A0A1Y0H325-F1
#
_cell.length_a   1.000
_cell.length_b   1.000
_cell.length_c   1.000
_cell.angle_alpha   90.00
_cell.angle_beta   90.00
_cell.angle_gamma   90.00
#
_symmetry.space_group_name_H-M   'P 1'
#
loop_
_entity.id
_entity.type
_entity.pdbx_description
1 polymer ?
#
loop_
_entity_poly.entity_id
_entity_poly.type
_entity_poly.pdbx_seq_one_letter_code
_entity_poly.pdbx_strand_id
1 'polypeptide(L)'
;MGRPNPNYKSNVLSDTIVGFVDGAAKLMFTGGLLAAVVGIAVLIWHVFGSGNADPQALAQALKYQDYFRQAALWGILAAGIGAAWLFWGEEVSGPILLIVGLALALSSWYLPLAIQGQGGELQGNAITYLSTAGYPAVLIGILMVLAAAIQATKIRLEQGAKAEQMKYGKGMKEEKDVRNQFLGKCWQLPYCRKFVRERCPIYHAKRTCWKERVGCMCEESVIKTAMENKVISKDMIAASKFIPKNTKLSPAAKAERCRQCVIYNEHQKHKYNLFLPITIMGIAASYIALRPVMADGIQSALRGVDGVYKTVTLNAVQTASDDSARATSIDGGAVPYNEIILFVLALVALAYAIKVLEFLIWKLKI
;
A
#
# COMPACT_ATOMS: atom_id res chain seq x y z
N MET A 1 -8.07 3.12 9.73
CA MET A 1 -8.35 2.92 11.16
C MET A 1 -9.01 4.18 11.74
N GLY A 2 -10.35 4.22 11.76
CA GLY A 2 -11.13 5.34 12.31
C GLY A 2 -11.25 5.26 13.84
N ARG A 3 -11.35 6.41 14.51
CA ARG A 3 -11.55 6.48 15.97
C ARG A 3 -12.96 5.97 16.31
N PRO A 4 -13.13 5.04 17.27
CA PRO A 4 -14.45 4.60 17.70
C PRO A 4 -15.17 5.75 18.44
N ASN A 5 -16.45 5.92 18.13
CA ASN A 5 -17.33 6.92 18.73
C ASN A 5 -17.74 6.44 20.15
N PRO A 6 -17.47 7.21 21.22
CA PRO A 6 -17.64 6.74 22.61
C PRO A 6 -19.10 6.56 23.08
N ASN A 7 -20.09 6.78 22.23
CA ASN A 7 -21.52 6.69 22.59
C ASN A 7 -22.27 5.51 21.93
N TYR A 8 -21.57 4.50 21.42
CA TYR A 8 -22.23 3.28 20.94
C TYR A 8 -22.45 2.32 22.13
N LYS A 9 -23.65 2.35 22.73
CA LYS A 9 -24.12 1.21 23.53
C LYS A 9 -24.30 0.05 22.54
N SER A 10 -23.28 -0.80 22.41
CA SER A 10 -23.38 -1.96 21.54
C SER A 10 -24.42 -2.90 22.13
N ASN A 11 -25.47 -3.16 21.36
CA ASN A 11 -26.38 -4.24 21.69
C ASN A 11 -25.57 -5.52 21.49
N VAL A 12 -25.38 -6.33 22.53
CA VAL A 12 -24.59 -7.59 22.48
C VAL A 12 -25.01 -8.49 21.30
N LEU A 13 -26.29 -8.41 20.91
CA LEU A 13 -26.84 -9.07 19.72
C LEU A 13 -26.22 -8.59 18.40
N SER A 14 -25.95 -7.29 18.23
CA SER A 14 -25.32 -6.75 17.02
C SER A 14 -23.87 -7.22 16.91
N ASP A 15 -23.13 -7.25 18.02
CA ASP A 15 -21.73 -7.65 18.01
C ASP A 15 -21.56 -9.13 17.63
N THR A 16 -22.50 -9.98 18.07
CA THR A 16 -22.52 -11.41 17.73
C THR A 16 -22.84 -11.64 16.25
N ILE A 17 -23.83 -10.93 15.72
CA ILE A 17 -24.22 -11.03 14.29
C ILE A 17 -23.09 -10.51 13.40
N VAL A 18 -22.49 -9.36 13.72
CA VAL A 18 -21.37 -8.80 12.97
C VAL A 18 -20.18 -9.76 12.98
N GLY A 19 -19.85 -10.36 14.13
CA GLY A 19 -18.78 -11.36 14.22
C GLY A 19 -19.03 -12.60 13.36
N PHE A 20 -20.26 -13.09 13.30
CA PHE A 20 -20.63 -14.21 12.43
C PHE A 20 -20.50 -13.84 10.95
N VAL A 21 -21.01 -12.67 10.55
CA VAL A 21 -20.92 -12.19 9.16
C VAL A 21 -19.46 -11.97 8.75
N ASP A 22 -18.62 -11.42 9.62
CA ASP A 22 -17.19 -11.27 9.39
C ASP A 22 -16.49 -12.63 9.18
N GLY A 23 -16.86 -13.63 9.99
CA GLY A 23 -16.36 -15.00 9.84
C GLY A 23 -16.76 -15.62 8.49
N ALA A 24 -18.04 -15.49 8.13
CA ALA A 24 -18.56 -15.98 6.85
C ALA A 24 -17.90 -15.28 5.66
N ALA A 25 -17.73 -13.95 5.73
CA ALA A 25 -17.06 -13.17 4.69
C ALA A 25 -15.60 -13.57 4.49
N LYS A 26 -14.86 -13.85 5.58
CA LYS A 26 -13.47 -14.38 5.49
C LYS A 26 -13.43 -15.73 4.81
N LEU A 27 -14.34 -16.64 5.18
CA LEU A 27 -14.41 -17.97 4.58
C LEU A 27 -14.80 -17.91 3.10
N MET A 28 -15.78 -17.07 2.74
CA MET A 28 -16.16 -16.82 1.35
C MET A 28 -15.01 -16.21 0.55
N PHE A 29 -14.28 -15.27 1.15
CA PHE A 29 -13.13 -14.65 0.50
C PHE A 29 -12.00 -15.66 0.24
N THR A 30 -11.53 -16.35 1.27
CA THR A 30 -10.39 -17.27 1.15
C THR A 30 -10.75 -18.54 0.36
N GLY A 31 -11.90 -19.14 0.65
CA GLY A 31 -12.41 -20.31 -0.07
C GLY A 31 -12.73 -19.99 -1.52
N GLY A 32 -13.41 -18.86 -1.77
CA GLY A 32 -13.69 -18.37 -3.12
C GLY A 32 -12.42 -18.06 -3.90
N LEU A 33 -11.43 -17.43 -3.28
CA LEU A 33 -10.15 -17.11 -3.91
C LEU A 33 -9.38 -18.38 -4.30
N LEU A 34 -9.33 -19.39 -3.42
CA LEU A 34 -8.69 -20.67 -3.74
C LEU A 34 -9.39 -21.38 -4.90
N ALA A 35 -10.72 -21.45 -4.87
CA ALA A 35 -11.51 -22.04 -5.96
C ALA A 35 -11.30 -21.29 -7.29
N ALA A 36 -11.27 -19.95 -7.24
CA ALA A 36 -11.01 -19.09 -8.39
C ALA A 36 -9.62 -19.35 -8.97
N VAL A 37 -8.57 -19.34 -8.13
CA VAL A 37 -7.19 -19.54 -8.58
C VAL A 37 -7.01 -20.92 -9.20
N VAL A 38 -7.53 -21.98 -8.57
CA VAL A 38 -7.45 -23.34 -9.12
C VAL A 38 -8.21 -23.44 -10.44
N GLY A 39 -9.44 -22.94 -10.50
CA GLY A 39 -10.26 -22.97 -11.72
C GLY A 39 -9.60 -22.21 -12.87
N ILE A 40 -9.10 -21.00 -12.61
CA ILE A 40 -8.40 -20.18 -13.60
C ILE A 40 -7.10 -20.85 -14.05
N ALA A 41 -6.28 -21.36 -13.12
CA ALA A 41 -5.00 -21.98 -13.45
C ALA A 41 -5.18 -23.20 -14.37
N VAL A 42 -6.18 -24.05 -14.09
CA VAL A 42 -6.48 -25.22 -14.93
C VAL A 42 -7.03 -24.78 -16.30
N LEU A 43 -7.90 -23.77 -16.36
CA LEU A 43 -8.39 -23.24 -17.64
C LEU A 43 -7.25 -22.66 -18.49
N ILE A 44 -6.33 -21.90 -17.87
CA ILE A 44 -5.12 -21.38 -18.55
C ILE A 44 -4.25 -22.54 -19.04
N TRP A 45 -4.06 -23.58 -18.22
CA TRP A 45 -3.31 -24.75 -18.64
C TRP A 45 -3.94 -25.43 -19.86
N HIS A 46 -5.27 -25.57 -19.91
CA HIS A 46 -5.96 -26.09 -21.10
C HIS A 46 -5.83 -25.19 -22.33
N VAL A 47 -5.66 -23.87 -22.14
CA VAL A 47 -5.43 -22.93 -23.24
C VAL A 47 -4.06 -23.13 -23.91
N PHE A 48 -3.02 -23.44 -23.13
CA PHE A 48 -1.64 -23.58 -23.65
C PHE A 48 -1.19 -25.02 -23.87
N GLY A 49 -1.78 -26.00 -23.18
CA GLY A 49 -1.32 -27.39 -23.15
C GLY A 49 -2.04 -28.34 -24.10
N SER A 50 -3.02 -27.89 -24.88
CA SER A 50 -3.93 -28.77 -25.64
C SER A 50 -3.40 -29.32 -26.96
N GLY A 51 -2.11 -29.15 -27.29
CA GLY A 51 -1.52 -29.63 -28.54
C GLY A 51 -1.37 -31.14 -28.56
N ASN A 52 -2.17 -31.84 -29.38
CA ASN A 52 -2.09 -33.28 -29.70
C ASN A 52 -2.56 -34.27 -28.62
N ALA A 53 -3.70 -34.00 -27.96
CA ALA A 53 -4.33 -34.98 -27.07
C ALA A 53 -5.09 -36.08 -27.86
N ASP A 54 -5.00 -37.33 -27.39
CA ASP A 54 -5.77 -38.48 -27.88
C ASP A 54 -7.30 -38.19 -27.84
N PRO A 55 -8.12 -38.60 -28.83
CA PRO A 55 -9.55 -38.26 -28.87
C PRO A 55 -10.34 -38.65 -27.61
N GLN A 56 -9.96 -39.75 -26.93
CA GLN A 56 -10.58 -40.14 -25.67
C GLN A 56 -10.20 -39.21 -24.50
N ALA A 57 -8.94 -38.76 -24.44
CA ALA A 57 -8.49 -37.78 -23.46
C ALA A 57 -9.15 -36.41 -23.67
N LEU A 58 -9.40 -36.03 -24.92
CA LEU A 58 -10.09 -34.78 -25.27
C LEU A 58 -11.55 -34.77 -24.78
N ALA A 59 -12.28 -35.88 -24.95
CA ALA A 59 -13.66 -36.00 -24.44
C ALA A 59 -13.73 -35.93 -22.91
N GLN A 60 -12.76 -36.51 -22.20
CA GLN A 60 -12.68 -36.39 -20.73
C GLN A 60 -12.32 -34.96 -20.30
N ALA A 61 -11.37 -34.32 -20.97
CA ALA A 61 -10.96 -32.95 -20.67
C ALA A 61 -12.13 -31.96 -20.81
N LEU A 62 -12.94 -32.07 -21.86
CA LEU A 62 -14.14 -31.25 -22.06
C LEU A 62 -15.13 -31.37 -20.90
N LYS A 63 -15.34 -32.60 -20.38
CA LYS A 63 -16.24 -32.81 -19.24
C LYS A 63 -15.69 -32.18 -17.95
N TYR A 64 -14.39 -32.27 -17.70
CA TYR A 64 -13.78 -31.65 -16.52
C TYR A 64 -13.74 -30.13 -16.59
N GLN A 65 -13.64 -29.58 -17.81
CA GLN A 65 -13.60 -28.15 -18.08
C GLN A 65 -14.84 -27.41 -17.56
N ASP A 66 -16.03 -28.01 -17.65
CA ASP A 66 -17.25 -27.41 -17.11
C ASP A 66 -17.22 -27.28 -15.57
N TYR A 67 -16.66 -28.26 -14.86
CA TYR A 67 -16.50 -28.18 -13.41
C TYR A 67 -15.53 -27.05 -13.02
N PHE A 68 -14.42 -26.91 -13.76
CA PHE A 68 -13.46 -25.83 -13.50
C PHE A 68 -14.01 -24.45 -13.86
N ARG A 69 -14.85 -24.35 -14.90
CA ARG A 69 -15.61 -23.14 -15.21
C ARG A 69 -16.52 -22.74 -14.04
N GLN A 70 -17.30 -23.69 -13.51
CA GLN A 70 -18.19 -23.42 -12.38
C GLN A 70 -17.39 -23.04 -11.13
N ALA A 71 -16.28 -23.73 -10.86
CA ALA A 71 -15.40 -23.41 -9.75
C ALA A 71 -14.81 -21.99 -9.87
N ALA A 72 -14.36 -21.59 -11.07
CA ALA A 72 -13.85 -20.24 -11.32
C ALA A 72 -14.95 -19.19 -11.15
N LEU A 73 -16.12 -19.41 -11.72
CA LEU A 73 -17.24 -18.45 -11.68
C LEU A 73 -17.75 -18.25 -10.24
N TRP A 74 -18.08 -19.33 -9.54
CA TRP A 74 -18.57 -19.25 -8.17
C TRP A 74 -17.48 -18.83 -7.19
N GLY A 75 -16.23 -19.22 -7.45
CA GLY A 75 -15.07 -18.80 -6.67
C GLY A 75 -14.85 -17.29 -6.74
N ILE A 76 -14.83 -16.71 -7.95
CA ILE A 76 -14.68 -15.26 -8.15
C ILE A 76 -15.87 -14.50 -7.55
N LEU A 77 -17.09 -15.01 -7.70
CA LEU A 77 -18.27 -14.38 -7.11
C LEU A 77 -18.18 -14.36 -5.58
N ALA A 78 -17.87 -15.51 -4.96
CA ALA A 78 -17.71 -15.62 -3.51
C ALA A 78 -16.57 -14.75 -3.00
N ALA A 79 -15.43 -14.74 -3.70
CA ALA A 79 -14.29 -13.89 -3.39
C ALA A 79 -14.63 -12.40 -3.51
N GLY A 80 -15.33 -11.99 -4.56
CA GLY A 80 -15.76 -10.62 -4.76
C GLY A 80 -16.71 -10.13 -3.66
N ILE A 81 -17.70 -10.95 -3.27
CA ILE A 81 -18.63 -10.62 -2.18
C ILE A 81 -17.89 -10.53 -0.84
N GLY A 82 -17.04 -11.51 -0.54
CA GLY A 82 -16.22 -11.51 0.67
C GLY A 82 -15.28 -10.30 0.73
N ALA A 83 -14.65 -9.95 -0.41
CA ALA A 83 -13.79 -8.78 -0.52
C ALA A 83 -14.58 -7.47 -0.32
N ALA A 84 -15.79 -7.37 -0.90
CA ALA A 84 -16.64 -6.20 -0.72
C ALA A 84 -16.97 -5.94 0.74
N TRP A 85 -17.23 -7.00 1.53
CA TRP A 85 -17.48 -6.87 2.97
C TRP A 85 -16.21 -6.55 3.76
N LEU A 86 -15.14 -7.33 3.59
CA LEU A 86 -13.92 -7.23 4.41
C LEU A 86 -13.13 -5.95 4.18
N PHE A 87 -13.09 -5.48 2.93
CA PHE A 87 -12.36 -4.29 2.53
C PHE A 87 -13.30 -3.10 2.32
N TRP A 88 -14.46 -3.11 2.98
CA TRP A 88 -15.41 -1.99 2.93
C TRP A 88 -14.75 -0.72 3.48
N GLY A 89 -14.73 0.33 2.66
CA GLY A 89 -14.11 1.61 2.99
C GLY A 89 -12.65 1.75 2.54
N GLU A 90 -12.03 0.70 2.00
CA GLU A 90 -10.77 0.84 1.27
C GLU A 90 -11.05 1.23 -0.18
N GLU A 91 -10.54 2.38 -0.62
CA GLU A 91 -10.79 2.90 -1.98
C GLU A 91 -10.10 2.08 -3.08
N VAL A 92 -9.15 1.20 -2.71
CA VAL A 92 -8.29 0.46 -3.64
C VAL A 92 -8.86 -0.90 -4.03
N SER A 93 -9.73 -1.49 -3.20
CA SER A 93 -10.26 -2.84 -3.39
C SER A 93 -11.15 -2.96 -4.65
N GLY A 94 -12.04 -2.00 -4.87
CA GLY A 94 -12.91 -1.94 -6.06
C GLY A 94 -12.13 -1.85 -7.38
N PRO A 95 -11.17 -0.91 -7.52
CA PRO A 95 -10.31 -0.84 -8.70
C PRO A 95 -9.50 -2.10 -8.98
N ILE A 96 -8.98 -2.79 -7.95
CA ILE A 96 -8.26 -4.05 -8.14
C ILE A 96 -9.19 -5.13 -8.72
N LEU A 97 -10.39 -5.30 -8.15
CA LEU A 97 -11.39 -6.23 -8.66
C LEU A 97 -11.81 -5.91 -10.11
N LEU A 98 -11.92 -4.63 -10.46
CA LEU A 98 -12.17 -4.20 -11.84
C LEU A 98 -11.03 -4.58 -12.78
N ILE A 99 -9.78 -4.32 -12.41
CA ILE A 99 -8.62 -4.62 -13.25
C ILE A 99 -8.53 -6.13 -13.49
N VAL A 100 -8.63 -6.93 -12.43
CA VAL A 100 -8.59 -8.40 -12.52
C VAL A 100 -9.78 -8.92 -13.33
N GLY A 101 -10.99 -8.44 -13.04
CA GLY A 101 -12.20 -8.83 -13.76
C GLY A 101 -12.14 -8.48 -15.25
N LEU A 102 -11.63 -7.29 -15.60
CA LEU A 102 -11.46 -6.87 -16.99
C LEU A 102 -10.37 -7.68 -17.70
N ALA A 103 -9.25 -7.97 -17.02
CA ALA A 103 -8.21 -8.83 -17.56
C ALA A 103 -8.75 -10.23 -17.87
N LEU A 104 -9.64 -10.78 -17.04
CA LEU A 104 -10.30 -12.06 -17.32
C LEU A 104 -11.37 -11.93 -18.41
N ALA A 105 -12.23 -10.92 -18.35
CA ALA A 105 -13.33 -10.73 -19.30
C ALA A 105 -12.83 -10.50 -20.73
N LEU A 106 -11.73 -9.76 -20.89
CA LEU A 106 -11.09 -9.46 -22.17
C LEU A 106 -10.12 -10.56 -22.63
N SER A 107 -10.05 -11.69 -21.93
CA SER A 107 -9.18 -12.83 -22.29
C SER A 107 -9.48 -13.38 -23.69
N SER A 108 -10.73 -13.33 -24.13
CA SER A 108 -11.13 -13.68 -25.50
C SER A 108 -10.54 -12.77 -26.57
N TRP A 109 -10.14 -11.55 -26.22
CA TRP A 109 -9.48 -10.64 -27.14
C TRP A 109 -7.98 -10.93 -27.22
N TYR A 110 -7.25 -10.98 -26.10
CA TYR A 110 -5.77 -11.02 -26.15
C TYR A 110 -5.17 -12.44 -26.15
N LEU A 111 -5.83 -13.46 -25.58
CA LEU A 111 -5.26 -14.81 -25.56
C LEU A 111 -5.14 -15.43 -26.95
N PRO A 112 -6.11 -15.29 -27.88
CA PRO A 112 -5.93 -15.80 -29.23
C PRO A 112 -4.74 -15.16 -29.96
N LEU A 113 -4.40 -13.90 -29.69
CA LEU A 113 -3.21 -13.26 -30.27
C LEU A 113 -1.90 -13.84 -29.72
N ALA A 114 -1.89 -14.27 -28.46
CA ALA A 114 -0.72 -14.88 -27.84
C ALA A 114 -0.45 -16.30 -28.33
N ILE A 115 -1.48 -16.98 -28.85
CA ILE A 115 -1.40 -18.39 -29.27
C ILE A 115 -1.50 -18.41 -30.79
N GLN A 116 -0.35 -18.31 -31.46
CA GLN A 116 -0.25 -18.36 -32.91
C GLN A 116 -0.56 -19.78 -33.42
N GLY A 117 -1.83 -20.11 -33.61
CA GLY A 117 -2.27 -21.42 -34.12
C GLY A 117 -3.79 -21.55 -34.22
N GLN A 118 -4.26 -22.52 -35.02
CA GLN A 118 -5.66 -22.93 -35.01
C GLN A 118 -5.94 -23.66 -33.70
N GLY A 119 -6.54 -22.95 -32.74
CA GLY A 119 -6.92 -23.56 -31.47
C GLY A 119 -8.03 -24.58 -31.67
N GLY A 120 -7.83 -25.80 -31.16
CA GLY A 120 -8.87 -26.82 -31.14
C GLY A 120 -10.06 -26.41 -30.26
N GLU A 121 -11.17 -27.15 -30.35
CA GLU A 121 -12.41 -26.88 -29.63
C GLU A 121 -12.20 -26.69 -28.11
N LEU A 122 -11.32 -27.49 -27.51
CA LEU A 122 -10.96 -27.41 -26.09
C LEU A 122 -10.41 -26.02 -25.72
N GLN A 123 -9.52 -25.47 -26.55
CA GLN A 123 -8.90 -24.17 -26.35
C GLN A 123 -9.91 -23.03 -26.51
N GLY A 124 -10.77 -23.10 -27.54
CA GLY A 124 -11.83 -22.12 -27.76
C GLY A 124 -12.83 -22.04 -26.60
N ASN A 125 -13.23 -23.20 -26.08
CA ASN A 125 -14.09 -23.28 -24.90
C ASN A 125 -13.39 -22.72 -23.64
N ALA A 126 -12.09 -22.97 -23.48
CA ALA A 126 -11.36 -22.54 -22.27
C ALA A 126 -11.22 -21.01 -22.21
N ILE A 127 -10.93 -20.38 -23.35
CA ILE A 127 -10.88 -18.93 -23.49
C ILE A 127 -12.26 -18.32 -23.20
N THR A 128 -13.32 -18.92 -23.75
CA THR A 128 -14.70 -18.45 -23.52
C THR A 128 -15.08 -18.55 -22.03
N TYR A 129 -14.74 -19.66 -21.38
CA TYR A 129 -15.01 -19.85 -19.96
C TYR A 129 -14.22 -18.88 -19.08
N LEU A 130 -12.96 -18.62 -19.41
CA LEU A 130 -12.15 -17.64 -18.70
C LEU A 130 -12.72 -16.22 -18.84
N SER A 131 -13.20 -15.86 -20.04
CA SER A 131 -13.91 -14.60 -20.29
C SER A 131 -15.19 -14.49 -19.45
N THR A 132 -16.02 -15.53 -19.44
CA THR A 132 -17.27 -15.50 -18.67
C THR A 132 -17.06 -15.44 -17.16
N ALA A 133 -15.98 -16.02 -16.65
CA ALA A 133 -15.62 -15.96 -15.23
C ALA A 133 -15.21 -14.54 -14.78
N GLY A 134 -14.78 -13.67 -15.69
CA GLY A 134 -14.41 -12.28 -15.38
C GLY A 134 -15.59 -11.35 -15.08
N TYR A 135 -16.77 -11.60 -15.66
CA TYR A 135 -17.92 -10.68 -15.54
C TYR A 135 -18.39 -10.43 -14.09
N PRO A 136 -18.50 -11.44 -13.20
CA PRO A 136 -18.86 -11.21 -11.80
C PRO A 136 -17.90 -10.27 -11.07
N ALA A 137 -16.59 -10.41 -11.29
CA ALA A 137 -15.59 -9.51 -10.69
C ALA A 137 -15.74 -8.08 -11.20
N VAL A 138 -15.97 -7.89 -12.51
CA VAL A 138 -16.23 -6.56 -13.08
C VAL A 138 -17.47 -5.94 -12.43
N LEU A 139 -18.57 -6.68 -12.37
CA LEU A 139 -19.82 -6.17 -11.80
C LEU A 139 -19.66 -5.73 -10.35
N ILE A 140 -19.05 -6.59 -9.51
CA ILE A 140 -18.80 -6.27 -8.10
C ILE A 140 -17.84 -5.08 -7.97
N GLY A 141 -16.77 -5.04 -8.79
CA GLY A 141 -15.82 -3.93 -8.81
C GLY A 141 -16.47 -2.59 -9.15
N ILE A 142 -17.38 -2.55 -10.15
CA ILE A 142 -18.16 -1.34 -10.50
C ILE A 142 -18.98 -0.89 -9.29
N LEU A 143 -19.73 -1.81 -8.67
CA LEU A 143 -20.58 -1.49 -7.53
C LEU A 143 -19.78 -0.92 -6.34
N MET A 144 -18.60 -1.49 -6.06
CA MET A 144 -17.72 -1.00 -5.00
C MET A 144 -17.17 0.40 -5.29
N VAL A 145 -16.73 0.66 -6.52
CA VAL A 145 -16.23 2.00 -6.91
C VAL A 145 -17.34 3.05 -6.83
N LEU A 146 -18.55 2.71 -7.28
CA LEU A 146 -19.71 3.60 -7.16
C LEU A 146 -20.05 3.89 -5.69
N ALA A 147 -20.08 2.86 -4.84
CA ALA A 147 -20.32 3.02 -3.41
C ALA A 147 -19.27 3.93 -2.75
N ALA A 148 -17.99 3.74 -3.07
CA ALA A 148 -16.89 4.58 -2.58
C ALA A 148 -17.04 6.04 -3.07
N ALA A 149 -17.37 6.26 -4.34
CA ALA A 149 -17.59 7.60 -4.90
C ALA A 149 -18.77 8.32 -4.22
N ILE A 150 -19.87 7.62 -3.96
CA ILE A 150 -21.02 8.16 -3.24
C ILE A 150 -20.64 8.54 -1.80
N GLN A 151 -19.91 7.68 -1.09
CA GLN A 151 -19.44 7.96 0.28
C GLN A 151 -18.49 9.15 0.32
N ALA A 152 -17.51 9.22 -0.59
CA ALA A 152 -16.59 10.34 -0.70
C ALA A 152 -17.34 11.66 -0.97
N THR A 153 -18.38 11.62 -1.81
CA THR A 153 -19.22 12.78 -2.10
C THR A 153 -20.00 13.23 -0.87
N LYS A 154 -20.61 12.29 -0.12
CA LYS A 154 -21.31 12.61 1.14
C LYS A 154 -20.38 13.25 2.17
N ILE A 155 -19.19 12.68 2.37
CA ILE A 155 -18.20 13.23 3.31
C ILE A 155 -17.77 14.65 2.89
N ARG A 156 -17.55 14.88 1.59
CA ARG A 156 -17.19 16.21 1.06
C ARG A 156 -18.32 17.22 1.26
N LEU A 157 -19.58 16.83 1.08
CA LEU A 157 -20.73 17.71 1.33
C LEU A 157 -20.83 18.09 2.81
N GLU A 158 -20.67 17.12 3.72
CA GLU A 158 -20.73 17.38 5.16
C GLU A 158 -19.56 18.21 5.67
N GLN A 159 -18.34 17.94 5.20
CA GLN A 159 -17.14 18.66 5.63
C GLN A 159 -17.00 20.02 4.95
N GLY A 160 -17.39 20.14 3.68
CA GLY A 160 -17.43 21.40 2.94
C GLY A 160 -18.41 22.39 3.58
N ALA A 161 -19.61 21.92 3.94
CA ALA A 161 -20.60 22.74 4.63
C ALA A 161 -20.13 23.21 6.02
N LYS A 162 -19.35 22.39 6.74
CA LYS A 162 -18.80 22.75 8.06
C LYS A 162 -17.61 23.71 7.97
N ALA A 163 -16.80 23.61 6.90
CA ALA A 163 -15.67 24.53 6.69
C ALA A 163 -16.16 25.95 6.41
N GLU A 164 -17.26 26.12 5.66
CA GLU A 164 -17.88 27.44 5.43
C GLU A 164 -18.54 28.03 6.69
N GLN A 165 -18.97 27.19 7.64
CA GLN A 165 -19.53 27.63 8.91
C GLN A 165 -18.48 28.11 9.92
N MET A 166 -17.19 27.81 9.72
CA MET A 166 -16.11 28.38 10.53
C MET A 166 -15.69 29.76 10.03
N LYS A 167 -16.63 30.72 9.97
CA LYS A 167 -16.27 32.14 9.91
C LYS A 167 -15.52 32.49 11.19
N TYR A 168 -14.23 32.81 11.06
CA TYR A 168 -13.42 33.38 12.14
C TYR A 168 -14.18 34.55 12.78
N GLY A 169 -14.27 34.55 14.11
CA GLY A 169 -15.09 35.52 14.85
C GLY A 169 -14.86 36.97 14.42
N LYS A 170 -15.94 37.75 14.33
CA LYS A 170 -15.94 39.19 13.99
C LYS A 170 -14.83 39.92 14.77
N GLY A 171 -13.85 40.49 14.06
CA GLY A 171 -12.81 41.35 14.62
C GLY A 171 -11.37 40.83 14.52
N MET A 172 -11.15 39.58 14.13
CA MET A 172 -9.80 39.09 13.83
C MET A 172 -9.46 39.35 12.37
N LYS A 173 -8.48 40.23 12.09
CA LYS A 173 -7.88 40.36 10.76
C LYS A 173 -7.41 38.98 10.33
N GLU A 174 -7.96 38.44 9.25
CA GLU A 174 -7.43 37.25 8.58
C GLU A 174 -5.97 37.55 8.21
N GLU A 175 -5.05 36.93 8.95
CA GLU A 175 -3.63 37.08 8.69
C GLU A 175 -3.25 36.08 7.61
N LYS A 176 -2.32 36.49 6.74
CA LYS A 176 -1.85 35.65 5.64
C LYS A 176 -1.28 34.36 6.21
N ASP A 177 -1.97 33.25 5.96
CA ASP A 177 -1.58 31.95 6.49
C ASP A 177 -0.14 31.65 6.09
N VAL A 178 0.71 31.38 7.08
CA VAL A 178 2.13 31.16 6.83
C VAL A 178 2.27 29.80 6.15
N ARG A 179 2.64 29.81 4.86
CA ARG A 179 2.88 28.58 4.10
C ARG A 179 3.98 27.77 4.77
N ASN A 180 3.70 26.50 5.00
CA ASN A 180 4.64 25.55 5.56
C ASN A 180 5.89 25.47 4.65
N GLN A 181 7.02 25.96 5.15
CA GLN A 181 8.31 25.87 4.45
C GLN A 181 9.02 24.57 4.82
N PHE A 182 9.56 23.89 3.81
CA PHE A 182 10.30 22.63 3.99
C PHE A 182 11.50 22.84 4.92
N LEU A 183 11.54 22.09 6.03
CA LEU A 183 12.51 22.25 7.13
C LEU A 183 12.68 23.71 7.63
N GLY A 184 11.60 24.49 7.56
CA GLY A 184 11.57 25.88 8.00
C GLY A 184 11.71 26.05 9.51
N LYS A 185 12.07 27.26 9.93
CA LYS A 185 12.11 27.65 11.35
C LYS A 185 10.70 27.57 11.94
N CYS A 186 10.58 27.48 13.27
CA CYS A 186 9.27 27.26 13.90
C CYS A 186 8.21 28.33 13.58
N TRP A 187 8.62 29.57 13.32
CA TRP A 187 7.71 30.66 12.91
C TRP A 187 7.31 30.64 11.43
N GLN A 188 7.95 29.80 10.62
CA GLN A 188 7.58 29.53 9.23
C GLN A 188 6.57 28.37 9.13
N LEU A 189 6.23 27.75 10.27
CA LEU A 189 5.21 26.71 10.38
C LEU A 189 3.89 27.33 10.85
N PRO A 190 2.73 26.75 10.47
CA PRO A 190 1.41 27.24 10.86
C PRO A 190 1.14 27.16 12.37
N TYR A 191 1.98 26.45 13.13
CA TYR A 191 1.82 26.29 14.58
C TYR A 191 2.28 27.50 15.39
N CYS A 192 3.06 28.41 14.82
CA CYS A 192 3.57 29.58 15.52
C CYS A 192 2.61 30.77 15.41
N ARG A 193 1.77 30.92 16.43
CA ARG A 193 0.80 32.01 16.55
C ARG A 193 1.48 33.36 16.81
N LYS A 194 0.89 34.45 16.29
CA LYS A 194 1.42 35.81 16.38
C LYS A 194 1.72 36.28 17.81
N PHE A 195 0.80 36.05 18.75
CA PHE A 195 0.98 36.46 20.14
C PHE A 195 2.21 35.78 20.78
N VAL A 196 2.48 34.53 20.42
CA VAL A 196 3.69 33.82 20.87
C VAL A 196 4.91 34.42 20.18
N ARG A 197 4.83 34.66 18.87
CA ARG A 197 5.94 35.17 18.04
C ARG A 197 6.47 36.53 18.54
N GLU A 198 5.58 37.46 18.85
CA GLU A 198 5.94 38.80 19.34
C GLU A 198 6.65 38.77 20.69
N ARG A 199 6.44 37.72 21.49
CA ARG A 199 7.00 37.53 22.82
C ARG A 199 7.99 36.36 22.90
N CYS A 200 8.39 35.78 21.78
CA CYS A 200 9.27 34.60 21.77
C CYS A 200 10.74 35.04 21.68
N PRO A 201 11.59 34.70 22.68
CA PRO A 201 13.01 35.08 22.64
C PRO A 201 13.76 34.40 21.48
N ILE A 202 13.32 33.20 21.08
CA ILE A 202 13.93 32.42 20.00
C ILE A 202 13.64 33.05 18.63
N TYR A 203 12.43 33.58 18.46
CA TYR A 203 12.05 34.30 17.25
C TYR A 203 12.90 35.56 17.07
N HIS A 204 12.98 36.39 18.12
CA HIS A 204 13.79 37.61 18.09
C HIS A 204 15.29 37.33 17.99
N ALA A 205 15.78 36.23 18.57
CA ALA A 205 17.16 35.77 18.39
C ALA A 205 17.42 35.11 17.02
N LYS A 206 16.39 34.92 16.18
CA LYS A 206 16.43 34.24 14.88
C LYS A 206 17.03 32.82 14.90
N ARG A 207 17.00 32.15 16.06
CA ARG A 207 17.48 30.77 16.25
C ARG A 207 16.35 29.76 16.06
N THR A 208 16.68 28.47 16.01
CA THR A 208 15.67 27.41 15.79
C THR A 208 15.36 26.66 17.07
N CYS A 209 14.09 26.59 17.46
CA CYS A 209 13.65 26.04 18.75
C CYS A 209 14.07 24.57 18.97
N TRP A 210 13.99 23.73 17.93
CA TRP A 210 14.37 22.32 17.98
C TRP A 210 15.88 22.07 18.19
N LYS A 211 16.77 22.94 17.69
CA LYS A 211 18.22 22.85 17.92
C LYS A 211 18.58 23.24 19.35
N GLU A 212 17.96 24.31 19.84
CA GLU A 212 18.15 24.80 21.21
C GLU A 212 17.39 23.92 22.25
N ARG A 213 16.50 23.02 21.79
CA ARG A 213 15.61 22.18 22.60
C ARG A 213 14.75 22.96 23.61
N VAL A 214 14.37 24.17 23.21
CA VAL A 214 13.48 25.07 23.97
C VAL A 214 12.51 25.68 23.00
N GLY A 215 11.22 25.65 23.32
CA GLY A 215 10.17 26.10 22.41
C GLY A 215 8.84 26.17 23.14
N CYS A 216 7.89 26.92 22.61
CA CYS A 216 6.59 27.18 23.26
C CYS A 216 5.77 25.92 23.57
N MET A 217 6.03 24.79 22.89
CA MET A 217 5.33 23.52 23.10
C MET A 217 6.12 22.51 23.95
N CYS A 218 7.41 22.73 24.19
CA CYS A 218 8.26 21.80 24.96
C CYS A 218 8.85 22.42 26.23
N GLU A 219 8.82 23.75 26.36
CA GLU A 219 9.31 24.51 27.52
C GLU A 219 8.23 25.48 28.00
N GLU A 220 7.70 25.23 29.19
CA GLU A 220 6.57 25.96 29.76
C GLU A 220 6.89 27.43 30.03
N SER A 221 8.13 27.75 30.38
CA SER A 221 8.53 29.13 30.65
C SER A 221 8.39 30.04 29.42
N VAL A 222 8.53 29.49 28.20
CA VAL A 222 8.38 30.26 26.96
C VAL A 222 6.93 30.67 26.75
N ILE A 223 5.98 29.74 26.95
CA ILE A 223 4.56 30.05 26.79
C ILE A 223 4.04 30.92 27.93
N LYS A 224 4.49 30.67 29.17
CA LYS A 224 4.15 31.49 30.34
C LYS A 224 4.58 32.95 30.15
N THR A 225 5.81 33.18 29.68
CA THR A 225 6.32 34.53 29.37
C THR A 225 5.47 35.24 28.31
N ALA A 226 4.99 34.48 27.30
CA ALA A 226 4.11 35.03 26.27
C ALA A 226 2.71 35.36 26.81
N MET A 227 2.17 34.55 27.73
CA MET A 227 0.87 34.80 28.37
C MET A 227 0.91 35.94 29.39
N GLU A 228 2.01 36.07 30.13
CA GLU A 228 2.26 37.19 31.06
C GLU A 228 2.58 38.51 30.34
N ASN A 229 2.60 38.50 29.01
CA ASN A 229 2.85 39.67 28.15
C ASN A 229 4.18 40.38 28.45
N LYS A 230 5.19 39.63 28.94
CA LYS A 230 6.49 40.18 29.29
C LYS A 230 7.19 40.70 28.04
N VAL A 231 7.63 41.96 28.07
CA VAL A 231 8.31 42.57 26.94
C VAL A 231 9.71 41.97 26.81
N ILE A 232 10.00 41.40 25.64
CA ILE A 232 11.34 40.92 25.27
C ILE A 232 11.96 41.94 24.31
N SER A 233 13.25 42.24 24.49
CA SER A 233 13.99 43.07 23.54
C SER A 233 13.96 42.46 22.13
N LYS A 234 13.80 43.30 21.12
CA LYS A 234 13.84 42.92 19.69
C LYS A 234 15.27 42.71 19.19
N ASP A 235 16.28 43.14 19.96
CA ASP A 235 17.68 42.98 19.58
C ASP A 235 18.11 41.52 19.69
N MET A 236 18.70 40.97 18.61
CA MET A 236 19.05 39.55 18.53
C MET A 236 19.96 39.07 19.67
N ILE A 237 20.97 39.88 20.02
CA ILE A 237 21.95 39.53 21.06
C ILE A 237 21.29 39.58 22.44
N ALA A 238 20.49 40.61 22.71
CA ALA A 238 19.76 40.72 23.97
C ALA A 238 18.73 39.59 24.11
N ALA A 239 17.94 39.32 23.06
CA ALA A 239 16.95 38.25 23.02
C ALA A 239 17.55 36.86 23.28
N SER A 240 18.77 36.60 22.81
CA SER A 240 19.45 35.32 23.05
C SER A 240 19.73 35.06 24.53
N LYS A 241 19.96 36.11 25.34
CA LYS A 241 20.15 36.00 26.79
C LYS A 241 18.85 35.66 27.52
N PHE A 242 17.69 35.98 26.93
CA PHE A 242 16.37 35.65 27.46
C PHE A 242 15.88 34.25 27.09
N ILE A 243 16.68 33.44 26.37
CA ILE A 243 16.33 32.04 26.10
C ILE A 243 16.39 31.26 27.43
N PRO A 244 15.25 30.74 27.92
CA PRO A 244 15.22 30.09 29.22
C PRO A 244 16.00 28.78 29.19
N LYS A 245 16.87 28.57 30.19
CA LYS A 245 17.56 27.30 30.41
C LYS A 245 16.96 26.63 31.63
N ASN A 246 16.03 25.70 31.41
CA ASN A 246 15.43 24.96 32.51
C ASN A 246 16.47 24.05 33.20
N THR A 247 16.86 24.34 34.43
CA THR A 247 17.85 23.56 35.18
C THR A 247 17.24 22.35 35.89
N LYS A 248 15.91 22.21 35.92
CA LYS A 248 15.20 21.14 36.63
C LYS A 248 15.15 19.81 35.87
N LEU A 249 15.28 19.85 34.54
CA LEU A 249 15.21 18.67 33.67
C LEU A 249 16.59 18.36 33.09
N SER A 250 16.95 17.07 33.07
CA SER A 250 18.17 16.61 32.41
C SER A 250 18.12 16.91 30.89
N PRO A 251 19.28 17.11 30.23
CA PRO A 251 19.33 17.35 28.79
C PRO A 251 18.66 16.24 27.95
N ALA A 252 18.68 15.00 28.44
CA ALA A 252 18.02 13.85 27.83
C ALA A 252 16.48 13.95 27.96
N ALA A 253 15.96 14.28 29.15
CA ALA A 253 14.52 14.47 29.35
C ALA A 253 13.97 15.61 28.49
N LYS A 254 14.73 16.70 28.33
CA LYS A 254 14.37 17.79 27.41
C LYS A 254 14.34 17.35 25.95
N ALA A 255 15.31 16.53 25.53
CA ALA A 255 15.33 15.98 24.18
C ALA A 255 14.06 15.17 23.91
N GLU A 256 13.62 14.38 24.89
CA GLU A 256 12.43 13.53 24.76
C GLU A 256 11.15 14.37 24.67
N ARG A 257 10.99 15.42 25.49
CA ARG A 257 9.87 16.36 25.36
C ARG A 257 9.89 17.08 24.00
N CYS A 258 11.07 17.49 23.54
CA CYS A 258 11.22 18.12 22.22
C CYS A 258 10.84 17.14 21.10
N ARG A 259 11.23 15.86 21.19
CA ARG A 259 10.84 14.82 20.24
C ARG A 259 9.33 14.60 20.19
N GLN A 260 8.61 14.83 21.28
CA GLN A 260 7.15 14.70 21.33
C GLN A 260 6.42 15.96 20.85
N CYS A 261 7.11 17.09 20.63
CA CYS A 261 6.44 18.32 20.24
C CYS A 261 5.98 18.31 18.77
N VAL A 262 4.83 18.94 18.51
CA VAL A 262 4.19 18.97 17.17
C VAL A 262 5.12 19.56 16.11
N ILE A 263 5.86 20.63 16.46
CA ILE A 263 6.82 21.28 15.55
C ILE A 263 7.92 20.31 15.13
N TYR A 264 8.45 19.52 16.07
CA TYR A 264 9.50 18.56 15.78
C TYR A 264 8.98 17.41 14.90
N ASN A 265 7.78 16.90 15.19
CA ASN A 265 7.14 15.88 14.37
C ASN A 265 6.89 16.35 12.94
N GLU A 266 6.54 17.62 12.73
CA GLU A 266 6.38 18.15 11.36
C GLU A 266 7.71 18.22 10.60
N HIS A 267 8.83 18.49 11.30
CA HIS A 267 10.15 18.37 10.67
C HIS A 267 10.50 16.92 10.33
N GLN A 268 10.12 15.96 11.18
CA GLN A 268 10.29 14.54 10.88
C GLN A 268 9.45 14.11 9.67
N LYS A 269 8.22 14.66 9.54
CA LYS A 269 7.40 14.48 8.34
C LYS A 269 8.07 15.05 7.09
N HIS A 270 8.67 16.24 7.17
CA HIS A 270 9.43 16.81 6.05
C HIS A 270 10.62 15.91 5.67
N LYS A 271 11.40 15.44 6.65
CA LYS A 271 12.48 14.47 6.40
C LYS A 271 11.94 13.22 5.70
N TYR A 272 10.85 12.64 6.19
CA TYR A 272 10.22 11.46 5.59
C TYR A 272 9.83 11.71 4.13
N ASN A 273 9.14 12.82 3.86
CA ASN A 273 8.70 13.17 2.52
C ASN A 273 9.85 13.40 1.54
N LEU A 274 11.03 13.83 2.03
CA LEU A 274 12.23 13.96 1.21
C LEU A 274 12.93 12.63 1.00
N PHE A 275 13.09 11.82 2.05
CA PHE A 275 13.83 10.56 1.96
C PHE A 275 13.04 9.47 1.25
N LEU A 276 11.71 9.46 1.31
CA LEU A 276 10.87 8.47 0.64
C LEU A 276 11.17 8.37 -0.89
N PRO A 277 11.11 9.44 -1.69
CA PRO A 277 11.45 9.36 -3.11
C PRO A 277 12.93 9.02 -3.33
N ILE A 278 13.84 9.47 -2.46
CA ILE A 278 15.27 9.12 -2.55
C ILE A 278 15.47 7.62 -2.35
N THR A 279 14.79 7.00 -1.38
CA THR A 279 14.84 5.55 -1.16
C THR A 279 14.27 4.78 -2.34
N ILE A 280 13.13 5.21 -2.90
CA ILE A 280 12.55 4.58 -4.09
C ILE A 280 13.51 4.65 -5.28
N MET A 281 14.06 5.84 -5.56
CA MET A 281 15.05 6.02 -6.64
C MET A 281 16.33 5.23 -6.38
N GLY A 282 16.80 5.18 -5.13
CA GLY A 282 17.98 4.40 -4.74
C GLY A 282 17.80 2.91 -4.96
N ILE A 283 16.65 2.34 -4.57
CA ILE A 283 16.34 0.94 -4.82
C ILE A 283 16.20 0.67 -6.32
N ALA A 284 15.51 1.52 -7.07
CA ALA A 284 15.38 1.38 -8.52
C ALA A 284 16.75 1.45 -9.24
N ALA A 285 17.62 2.39 -8.85
CA ALA A 285 18.98 2.49 -9.39
C ALA A 285 19.82 1.26 -9.02
N SER A 286 19.72 0.79 -7.77
CA SER A 286 20.42 -0.42 -7.33
C SER A 286 19.93 -1.67 -8.09
N TYR A 287 18.64 -1.77 -8.38
CA TYR A 287 18.06 -2.84 -9.17
C TYR A 287 18.65 -2.85 -10.58
N ILE A 288 18.70 -1.70 -11.27
CA ILE A 288 19.25 -1.61 -12.63
C ILE A 288 20.75 -1.96 -12.63
N ALA A 289 21.51 -1.45 -11.67
CA ALA A 289 22.96 -1.69 -11.60
C ALA A 289 23.32 -3.13 -11.24
N LEU A 290 22.56 -3.75 -10.33
CA LEU A 290 22.82 -5.11 -9.83
C LEU A 290 22.03 -6.19 -10.57
N ARG A 291 21.19 -5.81 -11.55
CA ARG A 291 20.39 -6.74 -12.36
C ARG A 291 21.19 -7.93 -12.91
N PRO A 292 22.34 -7.74 -13.60
CA PRO A 292 23.06 -8.89 -14.17
C PRO A 292 23.56 -9.84 -13.07
N VAL A 293 24.17 -9.29 -12.01
CA VAL A 293 24.71 -10.07 -10.90
C VAL A 293 23.63 -10.86 -10.17
N MET A 294 22.47 -10.25 -9.94
CA MET A 294 21.36 -10.92 -9.28
C MET A 294 20.69 -11.96 -10.18
N ALA A 295 20.58 -11.71 -11.49
CA ALA A 295 20.05 -12.67 -12.44
C ALA A 295 20.91 -13.94 -12.49
N ASP A 296 22.23 -13.79 -12.58
CA ASP A 296 23.18 -14.91 -12.55
C ASP A 296 23.12 -15.69 -11.23
N GLY A 297 22.96 -14.96 -10.11
CA GLY A 297 22.77 -15.54 -8.78
C GLY A 297 21.50 -16.39 -8.67
N ILE A 298 20.37 -15.87 -9.17
CA ILE A 298 19.09 -16.60 -9.18
C ILE A 298 19.17 -17.83 -10.08
N GLN A 299 19.77 -17.72 -11.27
CA GLN A 299 19.96 -18.87 -12.16
C GLN A 299 20.83 -19.94 -11.51
N SER A 300 21.90 -19.55 -10.82
CA SER A 300 22.78 -20.47 -10.09
C SER A 300 22.04 -21.16 -8.94
N ALA A 301 21.21 -20.41 -8.20
CA ALA A 301 20.39 -20.96 -7.12
C ALA A 301 19.33 -21.96 -7.65
N LEU A 302 18.64 -21.62 -8.73
CA LEU A 302 17.64 -22.50 -9.36
C LEU A 302 18.28 -23.79 -9.89
N ARG A 303 19.44 -23.71 -10.55
CA ARG A 303 20.19 -24.90 -10.99
C ARG A 303 20.62 -25.78 -9.80
N GLY A 304 20.96 -25.17 -8.66
CA GLY A 304 21.24 -25.90 -7.42
C GLY A 304 20.01 -26.63 -6.89
N VAL A 305 18.86 -25.96 -6.87
CA VAL A 305 17.58 -26.56 -6.45
C VAL A 305 17.18 -27.71 -7.37
N ASP A 306 17.29 -27.55 -8.69
CA ASP A 306 17.02 -28.61 -9.67
C ASP A 306 17.93 -29.84 -9.48
N GLY A 307 19.21 -29.62 -9.13
CA GLY A 307 20.13 -30.71 -8.81
C GLY A 307 19.70 -31.51 -7.58
N VAL A 308 19.21 -30.83 -6.53
CA VAL A 308 18.68 -31.47 -5.33
C VAL A 308 17.40 -32.22 -5.64
N TYR A 309 16.46 -31.60 -6.38
CA TYR A 309 15.21 -32.27 -6.78
C TYR A 309 15.49 -33.52 -7.60
N LYS A 310 16.39 -33.46 -8.61
CA LYS A 310 16.79 -34.62 -9.41
C LYS A 310 17.36 -35.77 -8.58
N THR A 311 18.01 -35.46 -7.46
CA THR A 311 18.59 -36.46 -6.55
C THR A 311 17.52 -37.05 -5.61
N VAL A 312 16.52 -36.25 -5.21
CA VAL A 312 15.45 -36.65 -4.28
C VAL A 312 14.31 -37.37 -5.00
N THR A 313 13.95 -36.93 -6.22
CA THR A 313 13.05 -37.67 -7.10
C THR A 313 13.86 -38.74 -7.84
N LEU A 314 14.11 -39.85 -7.14
CA LEU A 314 14.63 -41.12 -7.68
C LEU A 314 14.15 -41.36 -9.13
N ASN A 315 15.09 -41.25 -10.09
CA ASN A 315 14.97 -41.67 -11.49
C ASN A 315 13.87 -41.03 -12.35
N ALA A 316 14.30 -40.04 -13.13
CA ALA A 316 14.11 -39.97 -14.58
C ALA A 316 13.10 -40.98 -15.19
N VAL A 317 11.88 -40.53 -15.45
CA VAL A 317 11.18 -41.01 -16.64
C VAL A 317 11.83 -40.31 -17.83
N GLN A 318 12.89 -40.92 -18.35
CA GLN A 318 13.35 -40.72 -19.72
C GLN A 318 12.21 -41.16 -20.66
N THR A 319 11.25 -40.28 -20.96
CA THR A 319 10.41 -40.29 -22.17
C THR A 319 9.31 -39.24 -22.04
N ALA A 320 9.64 -37.98 -22.32
CA ALA A 320 8.68 -36.99 -22.80
C ALA A 320 9.48 -35.89 -23.51
N SER A 321 9.61 -36.04 -24.84
CA SER A 321 9.91 -35.01 -25.84
C SER A 321 10.58 -33.72 -25.31
N ASP A 322 11.87 -33.57 -25.60
CA ASP A 322 12.74 -32.42 -25.26
C ASP A 322 12.20 -31.03 -25.65
N ASP A 323 11.12 -30.92 -26.42
CA ASP A 323 10.55 -29.65 -26.87
C ASP A 323 9.49 -29.05 -25.93
N SER A 324 8.71 -29.86 -25.22
CA SER A 324 7.67 -29.36 -24.30
C SER A 324 8.21 -29.01 -22.90
N ALA A 325 9.30 -29.66 -22.48
CA ALA A 325 10.06 -29.26 -21.30
C ALA A 325 10.88 -27.98 -21.54
N ARG A 326 11.27 -27.69 -22.79
CA ARG A 326 11.97 -26.45 -23.15
C ARG A 326 11.09 -25.21 -23.07
N ALA A 327 9.80 -25.31 -23.38
CA ALA A 327 8.86 -24.19 -23.31
C ALA A 327 8.65 -23.65 -21.88
N THR A 328 8.94 -24.46 -20.85
CA THR A 328 8.94 -24.06 -19.43
C THR A 328 10.35 -23.98 -18.82
N SER A 329 11.38 -24.30 -19.62
CA SER A 329 12.76 -24.25 -19.16
C SER A 329 13.25 -22.80 -19.02
N ILE A 330 14.03 -22.59 -17.96
CA ILE A 330 14.66 -21.34 -17.54
C ILE A 330 15.48 -20.67 -18.67
N ASP A 331 15.89 -21.45 -19.68
CA ASP A 331 16.74 -21.00 -20.79
C ASP A 331 15.98 -20.71 -22.10
N GLY A 332 14.64 -20.91 -22.17
CA GLY A 332 13.91 -20.80 -23.46
C GLY A 332 12.42 -20.43 -23.43
N GLY A 333 11.80 -20.26 -22.26
CA GLY A 333 10.39 -19.84 -22.18
C GLY A 333 10.17 -18.39 -22.64
N ALA A 334 9.06 -18.14 -23.35
CA ALA A 334 8.65 -16.81 -23.82
C ALA A 334 8.40 -15.79 -22.68
N VAL A 335 8.37 -16.24 -21.42
CA VAL A 335 8.26 -15.41 -20.22
C VAL A 335 9.51 -15.59 -19.37
N PRO A 336 10.35 -14.55 -19.18
CA PRO A 336 11.56 -14.64 -18.38
C PRO A 336 11.21 -14.74 -16.89
N TYR A 337 11.02 -15.96 -16.38
CA TYR A 337 10.69 -16.25 -14.98
C TYR A 337 11.69 -15.65 -13.99
N ASN A 338 12.98 -15.62 -14.37
CA ASN A 338 14.05 -15.00 -13.60
C ASN A 338 13.80 -13.50 -13.35
N GLU A 339 13.31 -12.77 -14.36
CA GLU A 339 13.00 -11.34 -14.24
C GLU A 339 11.80 -11.09 -13.32
N ILE A 340 10.79 -11.96 -13.36
CA ILE A 340 9.63 -11.88 -12.47
C ILE A 340 10.07 -12.06 -11.01
N ILE A 341 10.87 -13.10 -10.73
CA ILE A 341 11.38 -13.35 -9.38
C ILE A 341 12.25 -12.19 -8.91
N LEU A 342 13.15 -11.70 -9.77
CA LEU A 342 14.01 -10.56 -9.45
C LEU A 342 13.19 -9.30 -9.13
N PHE A 343 12.15 -9.01 -9.91
CA PHE A 343 11.27 -7.89 -9.69
C PHE A 343 10.50 -8.02 -8.35
N VAL A 344 10.00 -9.22 -8.02
CA VAL A 344 9.35 -9.49 -6.74
C VAL A 344 10.32 -9.28 -5.57
N LEU A 345 11.56 -9.76 -5.67
CA LEU A 345 12.59 -9.53 -4.66
C LEU A 345 12.91 -8.04 -4.49
N ALA A 346 12.93 -7.28 -5.59
CA ALA A 346 13.13 -5.83 -5.54
C ALA A 346 11.98 -5.11 -4.81
N LEU A 347 10.73 -5.54 -5.02
CA LEU A 347 9.57 -5.02 -4.29
C LEU A 347 9.64 -5.34 -2.80
N VAL A 348 10.06 -6.55 -2.43
CA VAL A 348 10.27 -6.94 -1.03
C VAL A 348 11.37 -6.08 -0.40
N ALA A 349 12.51 -5.91 -1.08
CA ALA A 349 13.59 -5.05 -0.63
C ALA A 349 13.14 -3.59 -0.43
N LEU A 350 12.34 -3.06 -1.36
CA LEU A 350 11.75 -1.73 -1.25
C LEU A 350 10.83 -1.62 -0.02
N ALA A 351 9.97 -2.60 0.21
CA ALA A 351 9.06 -2.62 1.36
C ALA A 351 9.85 -2.60 2.69
N TYR A 352 10.90 -3.41 2.81
CA TYR A 352 11.79 -3.39 3.99
C TYR A 352 12.56 -2.07 4.12
N ALA A 353 13.05 -1.50 3.02
CA ALA A 353 13.74 -0.22 3.04
C ALA A 353 12.83 0.91 3.54
N ILE A 354 11.56 0.94 3.09
CA ILE A 354 10.55 1.88 3.59
C ILE A 354 10.29 1.65 5.09
N LYS A 355 10.19 0.40 5.55
CA LYS A 355 10.01 0.08 6.97
C LYS A 355 11.18 0.55 7.83
N VAL A 356 12.41 0.38 7.35
CA VAL A 356 13.62 0.88 8.02
C VAL A 356 13.59 2.42 8.05
N LEU A 357 13.22 3.07 6.94
CA LEU A 357 13.07 4.52 6.89
C LEU A 357 12.04 5.03 7.91
N GLU A 358 10.86 4.40 7.97
CA GLU A 358 9.82 4.70 8.95
C GLU A 358 10.35 4.55 10.38
N PHE A 359 11.08 3.48 10.67
CA PHE A 359 11.68 3.25 11.98
C PHE A 359 12.70 4.34 12.34
N LEU A 360 13.63 4.68 11.44
CA LEU A 360 14.66 5.69 11.68
C LEU A 360 14.06 7.08 11.94
N ILE A 361 13.04 7.47 11.17
CA ILE A 361 12.45 8.82 11.24
C ILE A 361 11.43 8.94 12.39
N TRP A 362 10.55 7.96 12.57
CA TRP A 362 9.45 8.08 13.53
C TRP A 362 9.76 7.47 14.90
N LYS A 363 10.50 6.36 14.96
CA LYS A 363 10.85 5.70 16.23
C LYS A 363 12.16 6.23 16.78
N LEU A 364 13.22 6.23 15.97
CA LEU A 364 14.53 6.68 16.42
C LEU A 364 14.67 8.22 16.42
N LYS A 365 13.88 8.89 15.57
CA LYS A 365 13.84 10.36 15.44
C LYS A 365 15.22 10.97 15.18
N ILE A 366 15.94 10.41 14.20
CA ILE A 366 17.20 10.96 13.69
C ILE A 366 16.95 12.28 12.95
#